data_AF-A0A925GMR3-F1
#
_entry.id   AF-A0A925GMR3-F1
#
_cell.length_a   1.000
_cell.length_b   1.000
_cell.length_c   1.000
_cell.angle_alpha   90.00
_cell.angle_beta   90.00
_cell.angle_gamma   90.00
#
_symmetry.space_group_name_H-M   'P 1'
#
loop_
_entity.id
_entity.type
_entity.pdbx_description
1 polymer ?
#
loop_
_entity_poly.entity_id
_entity_poly.type
_entity_poly.pdbx_seq_one_letter_code
_entity_poly.pdbx_strand_id
1 'polypeptide(L)'
;MPTPDLLNPLFRLGASPPGGETTSPGGFNRTLIPFESVPGFRHYASDLVDRLGYTSFEEILEPLDRARRACRTMGIPDDQHFKPVYRFNSLGMNLRRDYRLTPLASYLVTVNADPANVNVARAQVYFFLHYSR
;
A
#
# COMPACT_ATOMS: atom_id res chain seq x y z
N MET A 1 -27.55 4.29 23.19
CA MET A 1 -27.40 3.20 22.20
C MET A 1 -26.02 3.32 21.60
N PRO A 2 -25.04 2.45 21.93
CA PRO A 2 -23.73 2.52 21.28
C PRO A 2 -23.87 2.02 19.84
N THR A 3 -23.31 2.76 18.89
CA THR A 3 -23.20 2.37 17.48
C THR A 3 -22.39 1.07 17.37
N PRO A 4 -22.79 0.09 16.54
CA PRO A 4 -21.95 -1.08 16.31
C PRO A 4 -20.68 -0.63 15.60
N ASP A 5 -19.53 -0.95 16.20
CA ASP A 5 -18.21 -0.82 15.60
C ASP A 5 -18.18 -1.53 14.24
N LEU A 6 -18.29 -0.76 13.15
CA LEU A 6 -18.10 -1.23 11.77
C LEU A 6 -16.62 -1.24 11.35
N LEU A 7 -15.71 -0.98 12.30
CA LEU A 7 -14.28 -0.91 12.08
C LEU A 7 -13.65 -2.28 12.38
N ASN A 8 -13.40 -3.00 11.30
CA ASN A 8 -12.70 -4.27 11.25
C ASN A 8 -11.46 -4.29 12.19
N PRO A 9 -11.31 -5.29 13.08
CA PRO A 9 -10.21 -5.37 14.05
C PRO A 9 -8.81 -5.61 13.44
N LEU A 10 -8.68 -5.78 12.12
CA LEU A 10 -7.45 -6.26 11.47
C LEU A 10 -6.26 -5.28 11.36
N PHE A 11 -6.39 -4.02 11.82
CA PHE A 11 -5.33 -3.00 11.66
C PHE A 11 -4.72 -2.47 12.97
N ARG A 12 -5.03 -3.06 14.13
CA ARG A 12 -4.43 -2.63 15.40
C ARG A 12 -3.15 -3.41 15.77
N LEU A 13 -2.18 -2.64 16.28
CA LEU A 13 -0.99 -2.93 17.09
C LEU A 13 0.39 -3.18 16.45
N GLY A 14 1.34 -2.38 16.96
CA GLY A 14 2.78 -2.54 16.88
C GLY A 14 3.53 -1.23 17.22
N ALA A 15 3.39 -0.71 18.45
CA ALA A 15 4.15 0.44 18.95
C ALA A 15 5.46 -0.02 19.63
N SER A 16 6.52 0.80 19.56
CA SER A 16 7.76 0.67 20.36
C SER A 16 8.44 2.05 20.56
N PRO A 17 9.27 2.22 21.61
CA PRO A 17 9.45 3.50 22.34
C PRO A 17 10.67 4.35 21.86
N PRO A 18 10.85 5.59 22.39
CA PRO A 18 11.77 6.58 21.82
C PRO A 18 13.14 6.66 22.53
N GLY A 19 14.18 7.05 21.79
CA GLY A 19 15.44 7.51 22.37
C GLY A 19 16.60 7.75 21.39
N GLY A 20 17.22 8.94 21.47
CA GLY A 20 18.64 9.20 21.20
C GLY A 20 19.03 9.92 19.89
N GLU A 21 19.38 11.20 19.99
CA GLU A 21 19.87 12.12 18.94
C GLU A 21 21.30 11.83 18.45
N THR A 22 21.69 12.35 17.26
CA THR A 22 22.87 13.24 17.07
C THR A 22 22.97 13.79 15.64
N THR A 23 23.28 15.09 15.59
CA THR A 23 23.36 16.01 14.44
C THR A 23 24.74 16.04 13.76
N SER A 24 24.78 16.20 12.43
CA SER A 24 25.88 16.85 11.70
C SER A 24 25.39 17.47 10.39
N PRO A 25 25.97 18.60 9.93
CA PRO A 25 25.42 19.44 8.88
C PRO A 25 26.01 19.12 7.50
N GLY A 26 25.16 19.12 6.45
CA GLY A 26 25.62 19.10 5.06
C GLY A 26 25.81 17.71 4.47
N GLY A 27 24.70 17.03 4.20
CA GLY A 27 24.66 15.83 3.38
C GLY A 27 23.24 15.26 3.37
N PHE A 28 22.60 15.17 2.21
CA PHE A 28 21.39 14.38 2.01
C PHE A 28 21.76 12.90 2.17
N ASN A 29 22.00 12.49 3.41
CA ASN A 29 22.36 11.13 3.74
C ASN A 29 21.66 10.80 5.05
N ARG A 30 20.50 10.16 4.96
CA ARG A 30 20.06 9.19 5.97
C ARG A 30 18.79 8.44 5.56
N THR A 31 19.03 7.15 5.34
CA THR A 31 18.15 6.04 5.71
C THR A 31 16.86 5.95 4.91
N LEU A 32 17.00 5.41 3.70
CA LEU A 32 16.03 4.44 3.20
C LEU A 32 15.71 3.52 4.38
N ILE A 33 14.46 3.57 4.83
CA ILE A 33 13.82 2.65 5.77
C ILE A 33 14.67 1.38 5.91
N PRO A 34 15.31 1.11 7.07
CA PRO A 34 16.19 -0.05 7.22
C PRO A 34 15.51 -1.29 6.63
N PHE A 35 16.22 -2.13 5.88
CA PHE A 35 15.63 -3.29 5.19
C PHE A 35 14.80 -4.18 6.14
N GLU A 36 15.19 -4.28 7.41
CA GLU A 36 14.47 -5.00 8.46
C GLU A 36 13.18 -4.32 8.97
N SER A 37 12.92 -3.08 8.56
CA SER A 37 11.76 -2.27 8.96
C SER A 37 10.68 -2.16 7.89
N VAL A 38 10.87 -2.72 6.69
CA VAL A 38 9.81 -2.75 5.68
C VAL A 38 8.71 -3.68 6.20
N PRO A 39 7.50 -3.16 6.52
CA PRO A 39 6.43 -4.02 6.97
C PRO A 39 6.14 -5.04 5.88
N GLY A 40 6.22 -6.34 6.22
CA GLY A 40 6.16 -7.43 5.25
C GLY A 40 4.95 -7.37 4.32
N PHE A 41 5.02 -8.05 3.18
CA PHE A 41 3.94 -8.07 2.19
C PHE A 41 2.63 -8.59 2.77
N ARG A 42 1.60 -7.73 2.84
CA ARG A 42 0.29 -8.04 3.47
C ARG A 42 -0.87 -8.15 2.49
N HIS A 43 -0.71 -7.63 1.27
CA HIS A 43 -1.81 -7.57 0.29
C HIS A 43 -1.37 -8.13 -1.06
N TYR A 44 -2.33 -8.60 -1.84
CA TYR A 44 -2.17 -8.77 -3.28
C TYR A 44 -2.85 -7.63 -4.02
N ALA A 45 -2.35 -7.27 -5.21
CA ALA A 45 -3.01 -6.26 -6.03
C ALA A 45 -4.39 -6.74 -6.50
N SER A 46 -4.55 -8.03 -6.79
CA SER A 46 -5.87 -8.63 -7.06
C SER A 46 -6.88 -8.41 -5.93
N ASP A 47 -6.48 -8.64 -4.67
CA ASP A 47 -7.37 -8.42 -3.52
C ASP A 47 -7.76 -6.94 -3.36
N LEU A 48 -6.91 -6.00 -3.80
CA LEU A 48 -7.26 -4.57 -3.85
C LEU A 48 -8.31 -4.28 -4.92
N VAL A 49 -8.25 -4.94 -6.08
CA VAL A 49 -9.27 -4.80 -7.14
C VAL A 49 -10.66 -5.13 -6.60
N ASP A 50 -10.78 -6.27 -5.92
CA ASP A 50 -12.04 -6.71 -5.32
C ASP A 50 -12.52 -5.73 -4.24
N ARG A 51 -11.62 -5.25 -3.37
CA ARG A 51 -11.96 -4.32 -2.27
C ARG A 51 -12.32 -2.93 -2.75
N LEU A 52 -11.69 -2.46 -3.84
CA LEU A 52 -11.99 -1.18 -4.47
C LEU A 52 -13.19 -1.27 -5.42
N GLY A 53 -13.77 -2.46 -5.59
CA GLY A 53 -14.95 -2.68 -6.44
C GLY A 53 -14.69 -2.47 -7.92
N TYR A 54 -13.46 -2.70 -8.36
CA TYR A 54 -13.13 -2.76 -9.79
C TYR A 54 -13.64 -4.07 -10.39
N THR A 55 -13.98 -4.03 -11.68
CA THR A 55 -14.51 -5.17 -12.43
C THR A 55 -13.42 -6.00 -13.09
N SER A 56 -12.29 -5.35 -13.36
CA SER A 56 -11.17 -5.89 -14.12
C SER A 56 -9.87 -5.52 -13.42
N PHE A 57 -8.88 -6.41 -13.52
CA PHE A 57 -7.57 -6.15 -12.94
C PHE A 57 -6.77 -5.11 -13.72
N GLU A 58 -7.07 -4.97 -15.00
CA GLU A 58 -6.44 -4.00 -15.88
C GLU A 58 -6.63 -2.57 -15.34
N GLU A 59 -7.74 -2.31 -14.64
CA GLU A 59 -8.06 -1.03 -13.99
C GLU A 59 -7.03 -0.64 -12.89
N ILE A 60 -6.36 -1.61 -12.25
CA ILE A 60 -5.35 -1.31 -11.22
C ILE A 60 -3.92 -1.15 -11.78
N LEU A 61 -3.68 -1.52 -13.03
CA LEU A 61 -2.33 -1.52 -13.61
C LEU A 61 -1.74 -0.11 -13.71
N GLU A 62 -2.55 0.86 -14.12
CA GLU A 62 -2.09 2.25 -14.19
C GLU A 62 -1.82 2.85 -12.79
N PRO A 63 -2.73 2.76 -11.81
CA PRO A 63 -2.45 3.17 -10.42
C PRO A 63 -1.21 2.49 -9.83
N LEU A 64 -1.01 1.21 -10.10
CA LEU A 64 0.16 0.44 -9.67
C LEU A 64 1.46 1.01 -10.26
N ASP A 65 1.48 1.32 -11.55
CA ASP A 65 2.66 1.86 -12.22
C ASP A 65 2.98 3.29 -11.73
N ARG A 66 1.96 4.12 -11.52
CA ARG A 66 2.11 5.44 -10.86
C ARG A 66 2.69 5.31 -9.45
N ALA A 67 2.19 4.35 -8.65
CA ALA A 67 2.70 4.08 -7.30
C ALA A 67 4.18 3.64 -7.32
N ARG A 68 4.57 2.77 -8.24
CA ARG A 68 5.99 2.36 -8.42
C ARG A 68 6.87 3.51 -8.86
N ARG A 69 6.40 4.39 -9.75
CA ARG A 69 7.11 5.62 -10.10
C ARG A 69 7.33 6.53 -8.89
N ALA A 70 6.30 6.74 -8.07
CA ALA A 70 6.42 7.55 -6.86
C ALA A 70 7.53 7.04 -5.92
N CYS A 71 7.60 5.73 -5.69
CA CYS A 71 8.71 5.13 -4.94
C CYS A 71 10.07 5.44 -5.56
N ARG A 72 10.24 5.16 -6.86
CA ARG A 72 11.51 5.38 -7.58
C ARG A 72 11.95 6.84 -7.55
N THR A 73 11.03 7.79 -7.74
CA THR A 73 11.31 9.24 -7.68
C THR A 73 11.79 9.65 -6.28
N MET A 74 11.27 9.03 -5.23
CA MET A 74 11.68 9.26 -3.84
C MET A 74 12.95 8.50 -3.42
N GLY A 75 13.58 7.75 -4.35
CA GLY A 75 14.72 6.88 -4.05
C GLY A 75 14.34 5.62 -3.25
N ILE A 76 13.05 5.31 -3.10
CA ILE A 76 12.56 4.12 -2.42
C ILE A 76 12.63 2.92 -3.40
N PRO A 77 13.31 1.81 -3.04
CA PRO A 77 13.44 0.63 -3.90
C PRO A 77 12.08 -0.06 -4.10
N ASP A 78 11.47 0.11 -5.28
CA ASP A 78 10.11 -0.35 -5.54
C ASP A 78 10.00 -1.88 -5.57
N ASP A 79 11.06 -2.60 -5.89
CA ASP A 79 11.12 -4.07 -5.84
C ASP A 79 10.93 -4.64 -4.42
N GLN A 80 11.28 -3.88 -3.38
CA GLN A 80 11.02 -4.26 -1.98
C GLN A 80 9.55 -4.07 -1.57
N HIS A 81 8.79 -3.28 -2.34
CA HIS A 81 7.41 -2.92 -2.01
C HIS A 81 6.38 -3.57 -2.95
N PHE A 82 6.79 -3.89 -4.18
CA PHE A 82 5.97 -4.42 -5.27
C PHE A 82 6.60 -5.71 -5.83
N LYS A 83 6.34 -6.85 -5.19
CA LYS A 83 6.93 -8.13 -5.61
C LYS A 83 6.02 -8.83 -6.63
N PRO A 84 6.46 -9.00 -7.90
CA PRO A 84 5.67 -9.71 -8.90
C PRO A 84 5.52 -11.18 -8.51
N VAL A 85 4.32 -11.71 -8.70
CA VAL A 85 3.96 -13.12 -8.47
C VAL A 85 3.00 -13.59 -9.57
N TYR A 86 2.73 -14.88 -9.62
CA TYR A 86 1.68 -15.44 -10.45
C TYR A 86 0.59 -16.03 -9.56
N ARG A 87 -0.66 -15.70 -9.85
CA ARG A 87 -1.84 -16.22 -9.15
C ARG A 87 -2.91 -16.59 -10.16
N PHE A 88 -3.72 -17.57 -9.83
CA PHE A 88 -4.95 -17.82 -10.58
C PHE A 88 -5.89 -16.63 -10.41
N ASN A 89 -6.59 -16.28 -11.49
CA ASN A 89 -7.68 -15.31 -11.41
C ASN A 89 -8.79 -15.81 -10.48
N SER A 90 -9.74 -14.94 -10.13
CA SER A 90 -10.83 -15.26 -9.19
C SER A 90 -11.70 -16.44 -9.64
N LEU A 91 -11.68 -16.77 -10.94
CA LEU A 91 -12.37 -17.92 -11.53
C LEU A 91 -11.55 -19.22 -11.50
N GLY A 92 -10.29 -19.18 -11.09
CA GLY A 92 -9.40 -20.35 -11.03
C GLY A 92 -8.91 -20.88 -12.38
N MET A 93 -9.29 -20.24 -13.49
CA MET A 93 -9.08 -20.78 -14.83
C MET A 93 -7.75 -20.35 -15.47
N ASN A 94 -7.29 -19.13 -15.17
CA ASN A 94 -6.11 -18.56 -15.84
C ASN A 94 -5.08 -18.07 -14.84
N LEU A 95 -3.82 -18.48 -15.04
CA LEU A 95 -2.68 -17.92 -14.32
C LEU A 95 -2.41 -16.50 -14.82
N ARG A 96 -2.48 -15.51 -13.94
CA ARG A 96 -2.22 -14.10 -14.23
C ARG A 96 -1.03 -13.61 -13.43
N ARG A 97 -0.32 -12.62 -13.97
CA ARG A 97 0.63 -11.81 -13.21
C ARG A 97 -0.12 -10.98 -12.16
N ASP A 98 0.38 -10.99 -10.94
CA ASP A 98 -0.12 -10.22 -9.81
C ASP A 98 1.07 -9.65 -9.01
N TYR A 99 0.79 -8.86 -7.98
CA TYR A 99 1.80 -8.22 -7.15
C TYR A 99 1.50 -8.42 -5.68
N ARG A 100 2.49 -8.86 -4.91
CA ARG A 100 2.49 -8.76 -3.46
C ARG A 100 2.91 -7.34 -3.08
N LEU A 101 2.13 -6.74 -2.18
CA LEU A 101 2.24 -5.35 -1.79
C LEU A 101 2.50 -5.25 -0.29
N THR A 102 3.47 -4.40 0.07
CA THR A 102 3.62 -3.89 1.44
C THR A 102 2.49 -2.91 1.77
N PRO A 103 2.27 -2.53 3.05
CA PRO A 103 1.31 -1.48 3.40
C PRO A 103 1.55 -0.15 2.67
N LEU A 104 2.82 0.27 2.52
CA LEU A 104 3.17 1.46 1.75
C LEU A 104 2.73 1.34 0.29
N ALA A 105 3.04 0.21 -0.36
CA ALA A 105 2.63 -0.02 -1.75
C ALA A 105 1.10 0.00 -1.91
N SER A 106 0.37 -0.67 -1.02
CA SER A 106 -1.09 -0.70 -1.02
C SER A 106 -1.72 0.70 -0.87
N TYR A 107 -1.16 1.50 0.05
CA TYR A 107 -1.54 2.90 0.21
C TYR A 107 -1.30 3.71 -1.07
N LEU A 108 -0.09 3.64 -1.64
CA LEU A 108 0.25 4.39 -2.85
C LEU A 108 -0.61 3.99 -4.05
N VAL A 109 -0.90 2.70 -4.22
CA VAL A 109 -1.83 2.20 -5.26
C VAL A 109 -3.21 2.84 -5.07
N THR A 110 -3.73 2.88 -3.84
CA THR A 110 -5.05 3.44 -3.54
C THR A 110 -5.11 4.95 -3.78
N VAL A 111 -4.06 5.69 -3.41
CA VAL A 111 -4.00 7.14 -3.64
C VAL A 111 -3.89 7.49 -5.12
N ASN A 112 -3.25 6.65 -5.92
CA ASN A 112 -3.12 6.86 -7.37
C ASN A 112 -4.28 6.30 -8.21
N ALA A 113 -5.25 5.63 -7.56
CA ALA A 113 -6.42 5.05 -8.18
C ALA A 113 -7.48 6.11 -8.56
N ASP A 114 -8.39 5.75 -9.47
CA ASP A 114 -9.40 6.68 -9.99
C ASP A 114 -10.44 7.06 -8.91
N PRO A 115 -10.50 8.33 -8.47
CA PRO A 115 -11.46 8.77 -7.47
C PRO A 115 -12.91 8.82 -7.99
N ALA A 116 -13.16 8.67 -9.30
CA ALA A 116 -14.51 8.52 -9.83
C ALA A 116 -15.19 7.23 -9.30
N ASN A 117 -14.41 6.23 -8.90
CA ASN A 117 -14.90 5.08 -8.16
C ASN A 117 -15.13 5.45 -6.68
N VAL A 118 -16.38 5.38 -6.22
CA VAL A 118 -16.77 5.73 -4.85
C VAL A 118 -16.00 4.94 -3.77
N ASN A 119 -15.65 3.68 -4.02
CA ASN A 119 -14.91 2.87 -3.06
C ASN A 119 -13.44 3.33 -2.98
N VAL A 120 -12.85 3.76 -4.09
CA VAL A 120 -11.52 4.39 -4.12
C VAL A 120 -11.55 5.69 -3.32
N ALA A 121 -12.51 6.59 -3.58
CA ALA A 121 -12.64 7.84 -2.85
C ALA A 121 -12.79 7.60 -1.34
N ARG A 122 -13.61 6.63 -0.93
CA ARG A 122 -13.75 6.22 0.48
C ARG A 122 -12.45 5.71 1.07
N ALA A 123 -11.71 4.88 0.34
CA ALA A 123 -10.44 4.33 0.79
C ALA A 123 -9.38 5.44 0.93
N GLN A 124 -9.32 6.41 0.01
CA GLN A 124 -8.43 7.57 0.09
C GLN A 124 -8.68 8.38 1.36
N VAL A 125 -9.95 8.69 1.68
CA VAL A 125 -10.33 9.39 2.92
C VAL A 125 -9.97 8.55 4.15
N TYR A 126 -10.23 7.24 4.12
CA TYR A 126 -9.84 6.34 5.21
C TYR A 126 -8.33 6.38 5.46
N PHE A 127 -7.53 6.27 4.41
CA PHE A 127 -6.07 6.31 4.53
C PHE A 127 -5.57 7.67 5.03
N PHE A 128 -6.14 8.77 4.54
CA PHE A 128 -5.83 10.10 5.07
C PHE A 128 -6.05 10.14 6.59
N LEU A 129 -7.23 9.75 7.08
CA LEU A 129 -7.55 9.81 8.51
C LEU A 129 -6.67 8.93 9.40
N HIS A 130 -6.10 7.83 8.88
CA HIS A 130 -5.34 6.86 9.67
C HIS A 130 -3.82 6.97 9.51
N TYR A 131 -3.32 7.58 8.43
CA TYR A 131 -1.89 7.64 8.12
C TYR A 131 -1.35 9.08 8.03
N SER A 132 -2.19 10.11 8.13
CA SER A 132 -1.76 11.51 8.12
C SER A 132 -1.39 12.08 9.50
N ARG A 133 -1.11 11.21 10.50
CA ARG A 133 -0.81 11.62 11.88
C ARG A 133 0.66 11.44 12.22
#